data_AF-A0A9W9DCA7-F1
#
_entry.id   AF-A0A9W9DCA7-F1
#
_cell.length_a   1.000
_cell.length_b   1.000
_cell.length_c   1.000
_cell.angle_alpha   90.00
_cell.angle_beta   90.00
_cell.angle_gamma   90.00
#
_symmetry.space_group_name_H-M   'P 1'
#
loop_
_entity.id
_entity.type
_entity.pdbx_description
1 polymer ?
#
loop_
_entity_poly.entity_id
_entity_poly.type
_entity_poly.pdbx_seq_one_letter_code
_entity_poly.pdbx_strand_id
1 'polypeptide(L)'
;MKSLATVTFIAFAASAAGRAIQAHTFSTAVTASSFLPASLHLRDLQFVNTFSNASTVFAVGDPWNLISDDEDSEEDAKELTPEQKDAIWCKAKSRGSSLTKAMMLNDQEAATTLQWPYTQSPWDGDLKAELKKWGYKEINSEMNTRDMDIDGQCAFDVTHELGDAFQAINVDPRPAGKGGPNHCFYVEHMNGPTVIPDQDGTIPFEDEQYYEANGKKYRVTQAYAKVGINANDGLMYFIHRESPEKSAETYWKHKPNADELPSLRSSSDIVWGSEYHGAVGN
;
A
#
# COMPACT_ATOMS: atom_id res chain seq x y z
N MET A 1 -45.21 4.49 43.25
CA MET A 1 -45.92 4.91 42.01
C MET A 1 -45.16 4.35 40.82
N LYS A 2 -45.88 3.74 39.87
CA LYS A 2 -45.35 3.01 38.70
C LYS A 2 -45.28 3.95 37.47
N SER A 3 -44.27 3.69 36.63
CA SER A 3 -44.28 3.61 35.14
C SER A 3 -44.76 4.80 34.29
N LEU A 4 -43.96 5.23 33.31
CA LEU A 4 -44.05 4.72 31.92
C LEU A 4 -42.92 5.28 31.04
N ALA A 5 -42.30 4.38 30.27
CA ALA A 5 -41.36 4.66 29.19
C ALA A 5 -42.11 5.02 27.90
N THR A 6 -41.44 5.68 26.96
CA THR A 6 -41.79 5.62 25.55
C THR A 6 -40.51 5.58 24.71
N VAL A 7 -40.37 4.46 24.01
CA VAL A 7 -39.36 4.15 22.99
C VAL A 7 -40.01 4.43 21.63
N THR A 8 -39.27 5.00 20.69
CA THR A 8 -39.66 4.97 19.26
C THR A 8 -38.49 4.46 18.44
N PHE A 9 -38.73 3.36 17.74
CA PHE A 9 -37.88 2.76 16.72
C PHE A 9 -38.13 3.43 15.37
N ILE A 10 -37.08 3.60 14.56
CA ILE A 10 -37.21 3.63 13.10
C ILE A 10 -36.26 2.57 12.54
N ALA A 11 -36.86 1.54 11.94
CA ALA A 11 -36.18 0.53 11.16
C ALA A 11 -36.21 0.94 9.68
N PHE A 12 -35.14 0.69 8.94
CA PHE A 12 -35.23 0.48 7.50
C PHE A 12 -34.56 -0.84 7.14
N ALA A 13 -35.33 -1.65 6.42
CA ALA A 13 -35.03 -3.01 6.03
C ALA A 13 -33.98 -3.06 4.93
N ALA A 14 -33.07 -4.03 5.06
CA ALA A 14 -32.24 -4.51 3.97
C ALA A 14 -33.10 -5.20 2.91
N SER A 15 -32.79 -4.97 1.63
CA SER A 15 -33.17 -5.87 0.55
C SER A 15 -31.90 -6.47 -0.03
N ALA A 16 -31.57 -7.68 0.44
CA ALA A 16 -30.68 -8.58 -0.27
C ALA A 16 -31.42 -9.16 -1.48
N ALA A 17 -30.76 -9.19 -2.64
CA ALA A 17 -31.15 -10.07 -3.73
C ALA A 17 -29.89 -10.71 -4.31
N GLY A 18 -29.59 -11.92 -3.82
CA GLY A 18 -28.62 -12.82 -4.42
C GLY A 18 -29.30 -13.76 -5.42
N ARG A 19 -28.74 -13.76 -6.65
CA ARG A 19 -28.55 -14.84 -7.64
C ARG A 19 -29.73 -15.70 -8.12
N ALA A 20 -29.87 -15.76 -9.46
CA ALA A 20 -30.12 -17.02 -10.18
C ALA A 20 -29.54 -16.95 -11.61
N ILE A 21 -28.70 -17.93 -11.94
CA ILE A 21 -28.27 -18.28 -13.30
C ILE A 21 -29.39 -19.14 -13.91
N GLN A 22 -29.86 -18.82 -15.11
CA GLN A 22 -30.33 -19.82 -16.05
C GLN A 22 -30.26 -19.32 -17.50
N ALA A 23 -29.57 -20.09 -18.33
CA ALA A 23 -29.52 -19.93 -19.77
C ALA A 23 -30.85 -20.33 -20.42
N HIS A 24 -31.31 -19.58 -21.41
CA HIS A 24 -31.63 -20.08 -22.76
C HIS A 24 -32.10 -18.92 -23.66
N THR A 25 -31.42 -18.83 -24.80
CA THR A 25 -31.82 -18.30 -26.11
C THR A 25 -33.27 -17.87 -26.30
N PHE A 26 -33.52 -16.64 -26.78
CA PHE A 26 -34.15 -16.37 -28.09
C PHE A 26 -34.02 -14.89 -28.47
N SER A 27 -33.79 -14.68 -29.77
CA SER A 27 -33.66 -13.41 -30.48
C SER A 27 -35.01 -12.70 -30.62
N THR A 28 -35.05 -11.37 -30.42
CA THR A 28 -35.75 -10.41 -31.30
C THR A 28 -35.38 -8.97 -30.93
N ALA A 29 -35.01 -8.19 -31.95
CA ALA A 29 -34.71 -6.76 -31.89
C ALA A 29 -35.96 -5.90 -31.69
N VAL A 30 -35.89 -4.81 -30.93
CA VAL A 30 -36.66 -3.57 -31.14
C VAL A 30 -35.92 -2.35 -30.57
N THR A 31 -35.68 -1.39 -31.47
CA THR A 31 -35.37 0.04 -31.42
C THR A 31 -34.92 0.76 -30.15
N ALA A 32 -33.82 1.50 -30.35
CA ALA A 32 -33.33 2.63 -29.56
C ALA A 32 -34.35 3.77 -29.43
N SER A 33 -34.37 4.41 -28.27
CA SER A 33 -34.83 5.78 -28.09
C SER A 33 -34.02 6.41 -26.96
N SER A 34 -33.18 7.36 -27.38
CA SER A 34 -32.34 8.23 -26.57
C SER A 34 -33.18 9.21 -25.75
N PHE A 35 -33.01 9.21 -24.43
CA PHE A 35 -33.37 10.33 -23.57
C PHE A 35 -32.20 10.61 -22.62
N LEU A 36 -31.44 11.66 -22.94
CA LEU A 36 -30.47 12.28 -22.04
C LEU A 36 -31.23 13.20 -21.07
N PRO A 37 -30.99 13.12 -19.75
CA PRO A 37 -31.27 14.23 -18.87
C PRO A 37 -30.05 15.14 -18.72
N ALA A 38 -30.35 16.41 -18.92
CA ALA A 38 -29.62 17.64 -18.62
C ALA A 38 -28.56 17.60 -17.49
N SER A 39 -27.37 18.06 -17.86
CA SER A 39 -26.51 19.02 -17.13
C SER A 39 -26.68 19.12 -15.61
N LEU A 40 -25.75 18.49 -14.87
CA LEU A 40 -25.39 18.90 -13.52
C LEU A 40 -24.37 20.04 -13.60
N HIS A 41 -24.80 21.24 -13.26
CA HIS A 41 -23.93 22.40 -13.06
C HIS A 41 -23.09 22.21 -11.79
N LEU A 42 -21.78 22.01 -11.94
CA LEU A 42 -20.80 22.28 -10.88
C LEU A 42 -20.72 23.79 -10.66
N ARG A 43 -21.23 24.27 -9.52
CA ARG A 43 -20.94 25.60 -9.01
C ARG A 43 -19.59 25.57 -8.29
N ASP A 44 -18.67 26.38 -8.82
CA ASP A 44 -17.66 27.18 -8.12
C ASP A 44 -16.90 26.53 -6.94
N LEU A 45 -15.88 25.72 -7.27
CA LEU A 45 -14.63 25.71 -6.51
C LEU A 45 -13.65 26.66 -7.20
N GLN A 46 -13.74 27.94 -6.89
CA GLN A 46 -12.70 28.91 -7.25
C GLN A 46 -11.46 28.65 -6.38
N PHE A 47 -10.57 27.77 -6.85
CA PHE A 47 -9.19 27.79 -6.38
C PHE A 47 -8.56 29.10 -6.85
N VAL A 48 -8.20 29.95 -5.90
CA VAL A 48 -7.46 31.18 -6.16
C VAL A 48 -6.10 30.77 -6.76
N ASN A 49 -5.98 30.94 -8.08
CA ASN A 49 -4.73 30.85 -8.81
C ASN A 49 -3.84 32.03 -8.43
N THR A 50 -3.01 31.86 -7.41
CA THR A 50 -1.79 32.65 -7.25
C THR A 50 -0.58 31.76 -7.55
N PHE A 51 -0.41 31.43 -8.83
CA PHE A 51 0.87 30.95 -9.34
C PHE A 51 1.73 32.17 -9.68
N SER A 52 2.56 32.58 -8.73
CA SER A 52 3.72 33.41 -9.04
C SER A 52 4.77 32.53 -9.71
N ASN A 53 5.09 32.85 -10.95
CA ASN A 53 6.23 32.32 -11.68
C ASN A 53 7.51 32.47 -10.84
N ALA A 54 8.11 31.33 -10.48
CA ALA A 54 9.52 31.26 -10.10
C ALA A 54 10.13 30.00 -10.71
N SER A 55 10.20 29.99 -12.04
CA SER A 55 11.15 29.14 -12.76
C SER A 55 12.55 29.74 -12.59
N THR A 56 13.28 29.33 -11.54
CA THR A 56 14.75 29.31 -11.60
C THR A 56 15.31 28.28 -10.62
N VAL A 57 16.13 27.40 -11.17
CA VAL A 57 16.79 26.27 -10.53
C VAL A 57 17.91 26.74 -9.62
N PHE A 58 17.99 26.21 -8.39
CA PHE A 58 19.27 25.98 -7.73
C PHE A 58 19.37 24.49 -7.42
N ALA A 59 20.33 23.84 -8.07
CA ALA A 59 20.85 22.55 -7.64
C ALA A 59 21.56 22.76 -6.30
N VAL A 60 20.79 22.79 -5.22
CA VAL A 60 21.32 22.59 -3.87
C VAL A 60 21.38 21.07 -3.71
N GLY A 61 22.57 20.56 -3.42
CA GLY A 61 22.84 19.12 -3.25
C GLY A 61 21.79 18.43 -2.38
N ASP A 62 21.59 17.15 -2.65
CA ASP A 62 20.47 16.39 -2.09
C ASP A 62 20.43 16.50 -0.56
N PRO A 63 19.42 17.16 0.05
CA PRO A 63 19.34 17.33 1.51
C PRO A 63 19.17 15.99 2.23
N TRP A 64 18.80 14.93 1.50
CA TRP A 64 18.70 13.57 2.03
C TRP A 64 20.06 12.93 2.28
N ASN A 65 21.16 13.47 1.73
CA ASN A 65 22.52 13.03 2.06
C ASN A 65 23.02 13.53 3.42
N LEU A 66 22.22 14.31 4.16
CA LEU A 66 22.53 14.76 5.52
C LEU A 66 21.94 13.86 6.60
N ILE A 67 21.17 12.84 6.22
CA ILE A 67 20.70 11.78 7.11
C ILE A 67 21.48 10.53 6.66
N SER A 68 22.77 10.49 7.01
CA SER A 68 23.52 9.25 6.97
C SER A 68 23.04 8.38 8.11
N ASP A 69 22.42 7.24 7.78
CA ASP A 69 22.10 6.15 8.71
C ASP A 69 23.39 5.40 9.12
N ASP A 70 24.41 6.14 9.58
CA ASP A 70 25.59 5.55 10.21
C ASP A 70 25.31 5.50 11.73
N GLU A 71 24.93 4.32 12.19
CA GLU A 71 24.84 3.98 13.61
C GLU A 71 26.20 4.18 14.31
N ASP A 72 26.15 4.57 15.59
CA ASP A 72 27.24 4.61 16.57
C ASP A 72 28.17 5.84 16.64
N SER A 73 27.62 7.05 16.59
CA SER A 73 28.20 8.13 17.40
C SER A 73 27.12 9.06 17.96
N GLU A 74 27.21 9.40 19.25
CA GLU A 74 26.46 10.49 19.90
C GLU A 74 26.92 11.86 19.32
N GLU A 75 26.85 12.03 17.99
CA GLU A 75 27.06 13.33 17.36
C GLU A 75 25.78 14.15 17.50
N ASP A 76 25.92 15.28 18.21
CA ASP A 76 24.91 16.32 18.37
C ASP A 76 24.11 16.51 17.08
N ALA A 77 22.86 16.04 17.06
CA ALA A 77 21.95 16.22 15.93
C ALA A 77 21.87 17.72 15.63
N LYS A 78 22.54 18.15 14.55
CA LYS A 78 22.64 19.56 14.19
C LYS A 78 21.24 20.11 14.00
N GLU A 79 20.84 21.03 14.88
CA GLU A 79 19.53 21.65 14.76
C GLU A 79 19.44 22.42 13.43
N LEU A 80 18.47 22.05 12.60
CA LEU A 80 18.24 22.69 11.31
C LEU A 80 17.86 24.16 11.50
N THR A 81 18.42 25.05 10.68
CA THR A 81 18.02 26.46 10.67
C THR A 81 16.57 26.61 10.20
N PRO A 82 15.87 27.70 10.56
CA PRO A 82 14.52 27.96 10.08
C PRO A 82 14.39 27.89 8.55
N GLU A 83 15.41 28.37 7.81
CA GLU A 83 15.44 28.34 6.35
C GLU A 83 15.56 26.92 5.80
N GLN A 84 16.35 26.07 6.46
CA GLN A 84 16.46 24.64 6.10
C GLN A 84 15.14 23.91 6.36
N LYS A 85 14.50 24.17 7.51
CA LYS A 85 13.18 23.62 7.86
C LYS A 85 12.12 24.03 6.83
N ASP A 86 12.10 25.31 6.43
CA ASP A 86 11.15 25.81 5.42
C ASP A 86 11.43 25.25 4.02
N ALA A 87 12.71 25.11 3.62
CA ALA A 87 13.07 24.50 2.35
C ALA A 87 12.63 23.03 2.26
N ILE A 88 12.84 22.24 3.32
CA ILE A 88 12.37 20.85 3.41
C ILE A 88 10.83 20.81 3.30
N TRP A 89 10.14 21.68 4.03
CA TRP A 89 8.69 21.77 4.01
C TRP A 89 8.14 22.15 2.63
N CYS A 90 8.74 23.14 1.97
CA CYS A 90 8.37 23.54 0.61
C CYS A 90 8.61 22.42 -0.41
N LYS A 91 9.72 21.69 -0.30
CA LYS A 91 10.00 20.51 -1.14
C LYS A 91 8.95 19.41 -0.92
N ALA A 92 8.60 19.12 0.34
CA ALA A 92 7.59 18.12 0.69
C ALA A 92 6.21 18.49 0.13
N LYS A 93 5.75 19.73 0.32
CA LYS A 93 4.48 20.22 -0.26
C LYS A 93 4.47 20.12 -1.78
N SER A 94 5.55 20.56 -2.43
CA SER A 94 5.65 20.56 -3.90
C SER A 94 5.57 19.12 -4.43
N ARG A 95 6.27 18.18 -3.79
CA ARG A 95 6.20 16.76 -4.13
C ARG A 95 4.79 16.21 -3.93
N GLY A 96 4.14 16.52 -2.80
CA GLY A 96 2.77 16.10 -2.52
C GLY A 96 1.78 16.61 -3.57
N SER A 97 1.85 17.90 -3.91
CA SER A 97 1.00 18.52 -4.95
C SER A 97 1.20 17.86 -6.32
N SER A 98 2.45 17.58 -6.72
CA SER A 98 2.73 16.87 -7.97
C SER A 98 2.15 15.46 -7.99
N LEU A 99 2.24 14.72 -6.87
CA LEU A 99 1.65 13.38 -6.74
C LEU A 99 0.12 13.43 -6.84
N THR A 100 -0.53 14.32 -6.09
CA THR A 100 -2.00 14.49 -6.15
C THR A 100 -2.46 14.86 -7.55
N LYS A 101 -1.74 15.74 -8.24
CA LYS A 101 -2.04 16.08 -9.63
C LYS A 101 -1.89 14.86 -10.54
N ALA A 102 -0.80 14.11 -10.41
CA ALA A 102 -0.54 12.94 -11.24
C ALA A 102 -1.61 11.85 -11.10
N MET A 103 -2.20 11.68 -9.91
CA MET A 103 -3.30 10.74 -9.67
C MET A 103 -4.57 11.06 -10.47
N MET A 104 -4.71 12.28 -11.00
CA MET A 104 -5.87 12.71 -11.80
C MET A 104 -5.61 12.67 -13.32
N LEU A 105 -4.38 12.33 -13.72
CA LEU A 105 -3.94 12.32 -15.12
C LEU A 105 -3.97 10.88 -15.67
N ASN A 106 -3.95 10.75 -17.00
CA ASN A 106 -3.66 9.44 -17.59
C ASN A 106 -2.17 9.08 -17.40
N ASP A 107 -1.82 7.83 -17.65
CA ASP A 107 -0.47 7.30 -17.38
C ASP A 107 0.65 8.07 -18.06
N GLN A 108 0.48 8.42 -19.33
CA GLN A 108 1.51 9.13 -20.08
C GLN A 108 1.74 10.54 -19.51
N GLU A 109 0.66 11.23 -19.17
CA GLU A 109 0.69 12.56 -18.56
C GLU A 109 1.25 12.51 -17.13
N ALA A 110 0.87 11.50 -16.34
CA ALA A 110 1.39 11.26 -15.00
C ALA A 110 2.90 10.96 -15.03
N ALA A 111 3.35 10.07 -15.92
CA ALA A 111 4.76 9.73 -16.10
C ALA A 111 5.58 10.96 -16.49
N THR A 112 5.05 11.78 -17.40
CA THR A 112 5.69 13.04 -17.81
C THR A 112 5.74 14.04 -16.65
N THR A 113 4.64 14.18 -15.89
CA THR A 113 4.54 15.11 -14.75
C THR A 113 5.48 14.73 -13.62
N LEU A 114 5.60 13.44 -13.32
CA LEU A 114 6.46 12.91 -12.26
C LEU A 114 7.90 12.68 -12.70
N GLN A 115 8.17 12.77 -14.01
CA GLN A 115 9.44 12.38 -14.63
C GLN A 115 9.81 10.93 -14.32
N TRP A 116 8.81 10.05 -14.31
CA TRP A 116 8.98 8.63 -14.03
C TRP A 116 9.01 7.82 -15.33
N PRO A 117 9.84 6.77 -15.41
CA PRO A 117 9.94 5.95 -16.62
C PRO A 117 8.65 5.18 -16.92
N TYR A 118 7.84 4.89 -15.90
CA TYR A 118 6.52 4.27 -15.99
C TYR A 118 5.70 4.66 -14.77
N THR A 119 4.37 4.71 -14.91
CA THR A 119 3.42 4.92 -13.80
C THR A 119 2.51 3.74 -13.55
N GLN A 120 2.47 2.78 -14.48
CA GLN A 120 1.67 1.57 -14.33
C GLN A 120 2.51 0.39 -13.91
N SER A 121 1.98 -0.34 -12.94
CA SER A 121 2.50 -1.64 -12.57
C SER A 121 2.12 -2.67 -13.64
N PRO A 122 3.00 -3.62 -13.99
CA PRO A 122 2.59 -4.78 -14.78
C PRO A 122 1.76 -5.79 -13.96
N TRP A 123 1.60 -5.56 -12.66
CA TRP A 123 0.89 -6.42 -11.73
C TRP A 123 -0.50 -5.87 -11.42
N ASP A 124 -1.50 -6.74 -11.35
CA ASP A 124 -2.88 -6.39 -11.00
C ASP A 124 -3.58 -7.56 -10.32
N GLY A 125 -4.72 -7.31 -9.67
CA GLY A 125 -5.48 -8.28 -8.90
C GLY A 125 -4.89 -8.58 -7.52
N ASP A 126 -5.25 -9.74 -6.95
CA ASP A 126 -4.90 -10.11 -5.57
C ASP A 126 -3.43 -10.51 -5.34
N LEU A 127 -2.66 -10.63 -6.42
CA LEU A 127 -1.24 -11.00 -6.47
C LEU A 127 -0.87 -12.32 -5.78
N LYS A 128 -1.82 -13.18 -5.40
CA LYS A 128 -1.50 -14.42 -4.65
C LYS A 128 -0.64 -15.37 -5.46
N ALA A 129 -0.95 -15.50 -6.76
CA ALA A 129 -0.19 -16.34 -7.67
C ALA A 129 1.20 -15.75 -7.96
N GLU A 130 1.28 -14.43 -8.08
CA GLU A 130 2.49 -13.67 -8.37
C GLU A 130 3.45 -13.69 -7.18
N LEU A 131 2.96 -13.46 -5.96
CA LEU A 131 3.71 -13.58 -4.72
C LEU A 131 4.31 -14.98 -4.59
N LYS A 132 3.47 -16.02 -4.75
CA LYS A 132 3.92 -17.41 -4.74
C LYS A 132 4.99 -17.68 -5.79
N LYS A 133 4.76 -17.25 -7.03
CA LYS A 133 5.70 -17.42 -8.15
C LYS A 133 7.05 -16.77 -7.86
N TRP A 134 7.04 -15.58 -7.25
CA TRP A 134 8.23 -14.81 -6.92
C TRP A 134 8.79 -15.10 -5.53
N GLY A 135 8.51 -16.27 -4.94
CA GLY A 135 9.18 -16.72 -3.71
C GLY A 135 8.72 -16.01 -2.43
N TYR A 136 7.67 -15.19 -2.49
CA TYR A 136 7.12 -14.52 -1.32
C TYR A 136 6.21 -15.45 -0.50
N LYS A 137 6.25 -15.25 0.81
CA LYS A 137 5.31 -15.80 1.77
C LYS A 137 4.47 -14.67 2.33
N GLU A 138 3.16 -14.82 2.23
CA GLU A 138 2.23 -14.01 3.01
C GLU A 138 2.08 -14.70 4.37
N ILE A 139 2.41 -13.98 5.44
CA ILE A 139 2.13 -14.41 6.79
C ILE A 139 0.73 -13.88 7.10
N ASN A 140 -0.18 -14.80 7.39
CA ASN A 140 -1.54 -14.49 7.83
C ASN A 140 -1.79 -15.09 9.21
N SER A 141 -2.85 -14.60 9.87
CA SER A 141 -3.27 -15.05 11.20
C SER A 141 -3.79 -16.51 11.24
N GLU A 142 -3.94 -17.17 10.09
CA GLU A 142 -4.38 -18.57 10.00
C GLU A 142 -3.23 -19.58 10.17
N MET A 143 -2.00 -19.17 9.88
CA MET A 143 -0.82 -19.94 10.30
C MET A 143 -0.54 -19.64 11.76
N ASN A 144 -0.84 -20.63 12.61
CA ASN A 144 -0.56 -20.67 14.05
C ASN A 144 0.96 -20.70 14.34
N THR A 145 1.70 -19.76 13.79
CA THR A 145 3.11 -19.52 14.07
C THR A 145 3.21 -18.45 15.15
N ARG A 146 4.21 -18.60 16.01
CA ARG A 146 4.47 -17.75 17.19
C ARG A 146 4.78 -16.29 16.86
N ASP A 147 4.72 -15.92 15.58
CA ASP A 147 5.01 -14.60 15.08
C ASP A 147 3.72 -13.78 15.00
N MET A 148 3.49 -13.05 16.10
CA MET A 148 2.74 -11.80 16.21
C MET A 148 1.32 -11.79 15.62
N ASP A 149 0.35 -11.43 16.46
CA ASP A 149 -0.98 -11.02 16.03
C ASP A 149 -0.85 -9.90 14.97
N ILE A 150 -0.84 -10.25 13.68
CA ILE A 150 -0.65 -9.32 12.56
C ILE A 150 -1.76 -8.28 12.59
N ASP A 151 -2.97 -8.69 12.96
CA ASP A 151 -4.07 -7.77 13.20
C ASP A 151 -3.73 -6.79 14.33
N GLY A 152 -3.15 -7.27 15.43
CA GLY A 152 -2.59 -6.43 16.48
C GLY A 152 -1.54 -5.41 16.02
N GLN A 153 -0.82 -5.63 14.91
CA GLN A 153 0.10 -4.65 14.34
C GLN A 153 -0.63 -3.44 13.70
N CYS A 154 -1.92 -3.55 13.46
CA CYS A 154 -2.79 -2.46 13.01
C CYS A 154 -3.48 -1.73 14.17
N ALA A 155 -3.10 -1.99 15.42
CA ALA A 155 -3.47 -1.15 16.56
C ALA A 155 -2.63 0.13 16.56
N PHE A 156 -3.02 1.10 15.74
CA PHE A 156 -2.23 2.31 15.52
C PHE A 156 -2.14 3.22 16.74
N ASP A 157 -3.15 3.21 17.60
CA ASP A 157 -3.18 3.96 18.85
C ASP A 157 -2.23 3.40 19.91
N VAL A 158 -2.16 2.07 20.04
CA VAL A 158 -1.39 1.39 21.10
C VAL A 158 0.01 0.98 20.64
N THR A 159 0.15 0.45 19.43
CA THR A 159 1.42 -0.13 18.94
C THR A 159 2.33 0.91 18.29
N HIS A 160 1.75 1.91 17.60
CA HIS A 160 2.51 2.90 16.84
C HIS A 160 2.38 4.33 17.40
N GLU A 161 1.61 4.51 18.48
CA GLU A 161 1.37 5.81 19.14
C GLU A 161 0.81 6.88 18.18
N LEU A 162 0.05 6.47 17.16
CA LEU A 162 -0.57 7.35 16.15
C LEU A 162 -2.01 7.75 16.49
N GLY A 163 -2.46 7.54 17.73
CA GLY A 163 -3.84 7.80 18.16
C GLY A 163 -4.29 9.23 17.87
N ASP A 164 -3.47 10.23 18.20
CA ASP A 164 -3.78 11.65 17.96
C ASP A 164 -3.90 11.98 16.47
N ALA A 165 -3.05 11.36 15.63
CA ALA A 165 -3.09 11.57 14.18
C ALA A 165 -4.39 11.02 13.58
N PHE A 166 -4.78 9.80 14.00
CA PHE A 166 -6.04 9.18 13.59
C PHE A 166 -7.26 9.97 14.07
N GLN A 167 -7.22 10.49 15.31
CA GLN A 167 -8.25 11.37 15.83
C GLN A 167 -8.36 12.66 15.00
N ALA A 168 -7.24 13.27 14.62
CA ALA A 168 -7.22 14.52 13.85
C ALA A 168 -7.84 14.37 12.44
N ILE A 169 -7.73 13.19 11.83
CA ILE A 169 -8.35 12.88 10.53
C ILE A 169 -9.70 12.17 10.67
N ASN A 170 -10.22 12.00 11.89
CA ASN A 170 -11.48 11.33 12.20
C ASN A 170 -11.57 9.89 11.65
N VAL A 171 -10.50 9.11 11.84
CA VAL A 171 -10.40 7.69 11.44
C VAL A 171 -10.23 6.82 12.69
N ASP A 172 -10.89 5.66 12.71
CA ASP A 172 -10.76 4.71 13.82
C ASP A 172 -9.39 4.00 13.76
N PRO A 173 -8.54 4.10 14.80
CA PRO A 173 -7.19 3.52 14.79
C PRO A 173 -7.15 2.02 15.11
N ARG A 174 -8.29 1.41 15.46
CA ARG A 174 -8.34 0.03 15.92
C ARG A 174 -8.19 -0.96 14.75
N PRO A 175 -7.62 -2.15 14.99
CA PRO A 175 -7.52 -3.19 13.98
C PRO A 175 -8.86 -3.92 13.77
N ALA A 176 -8.98 -4.61 12.64
CA ALA A 176 -10.19 -5.30 12.22
C ALA A 176 -10.66 -6.38 13.20
N GLY A 177 -9.75 -7.18 13.75
CA GLY A 177 -10.06 -8.19 14.77
C GLY A 177 -10.53 -7.61 16.11
N LYS A 178 -10.46 -6.28 16.31
CA LYS A 178 -11.06 -5.55 17.43
C LYS A 178 -12.24 -4.67 17.01
N GLY A 179 -12.79 -4.90 15.81
CA GLY A 179 -13.95 -4.18 15.28
C GLY A 179 -13.63 -2.77 14.80
N GLY A 180 -12.36 -2.49 14.46
CA GLY A 180 -11.96 -1.31 13.70
C GLY A 180 -11.86 -1.60 12.19
N PRO A 181 -11.44 -0.62 11.38
CA PRO A 181 -11.39 -0.75 9.92
C PRO A 181 -10.01 -1.14 9.36
N ASN A 182 -8.98 -1.26 10.21
CA ASN A 182 -7.60 -1.45 9.74
C ASN A 182 -7.23 -2.93 9.62
N HIS A 183 -6.87 -3.37 8.42
CA HIS A 183 -6.40 -4.72 8.11
C HIS A 183 -4.90 -4.70 7.84
N CYS A 184 -4.13 -5.52 8.56
CA CYS A 184 -2.69 -5.61 8.37
C CYS A 184 -2.33 -6.86 7.58
N PHE A 185 -1.33 -6.71 6.71
CA PHE A 185 -0.75 -7.76 5.90
C PHE A 185 0.75 -7.77 6.10
N TYR A 186 1.34 -8.97 6.14
CA TYR A 186 2.77 -9.12 6.24
C TYR A 186 3.28 -10.09 5.17
N VAL A 187 4.18 -9.60 4.33
CA VAL A 187 4.76 -10.37 3.25
C VAL A 187 6.27 -10.38 3.42
N GLU A 188 6.88 -11.55 3.34
CA GLU A 188 8.32 -11.75 3.43
C GLU A 188 8.84 -12.50 2.20
N HIS A 189 10.04 -12.18 1.74
CA HIS A 189 10.73 -12.82 0.63
C HIS A 189 11.76 -13.81 1.16
N MET A 190 11.23 -14.78 1.90
CA MET A 190 11.92 -15.95 2.48
C MET A 190 10.86 -16.95 2.93
N ASN A 191 11.27 -18.20 3.15
CA ASN A 191 10.40 -19.27 3.64
C ASN A 191 9.13 -19.47 2.79
N GLY A 192 9.17 -19.04 1.52
CA GLY A 192 8.07 -19.09 0.58
C GLY A 192 7.69 -20.51 0.16
N PRO A 193 6.44 -20.74 -0.28
CA PRO A 193 5.96 -22.05 -0.71
C PRO A 193 6.64 -22.61 -1.97
N THR A 194 7.45 -21.81 -2.66
CA THR A 194 8.22 -22.18 -3.86
C THR A 194 9.72 -22.25 -3.62
N VAL A 195 10.16 -22.03 -2.37
CA VAL A 195 11.55 -22.29 -1.97
C VAL A 195 11.87 -23.76 -2.24
N ILE A 196 13.01 -23.98 -2.90
CA ILE A 196 13.52 -25.31 -3.21
C ILE A 196 13.97 -25.96 -1.90
N PRO A 197 13.39 -27.09 -1.49
CA PRO A 197 13.79 -27.77 -0.27
C PRO A 197 15.16 -28.45 -0.44
N ASP A 198 15.80 -28.74 0.68
CA ASP A 198 16.99 -29.58 0.73
C ASP A 198 16.67 -31.05 0.37
N GLN A 199 17.72 -31.87 0.26
CA GLN A 199 17.60 -33.29 -0.13
C GLN A 199 16.70 -34.10 0.82
N ASP A 200 16.59 -33.70 2.07
CA ASP A 200 15.76 -34.33 3.10
C ASP A 200 14.32 -33.77 3.12
N GLY A 201 13.99 -32.83 2.23
CA GLY A 201 12.69 -32.19 2.14
C GLY A 201 12.47 -31.03 3.11
N THR A 202 13.49 -30.64 3.88
CA THR A 202 13.41 -29.48 4.78
C THR A 202 13.61 -28.16 4.02
N ILE A 203 13.10 -27.07 4.59
CA ILE A 203 13.34 -25.72 4.06
C ILE A 203 14.77 -25.31 4.50
N PRO A 204 15.66 -24.91 3.58
CA PRO A 204 17.01 -24.46 3.92
C PRO A 204 17.00 -23.22 4.82
N PHE A 205 18.14 -22.91 5.44
CA PHE A 205 18.31 -21.63 6.14
C PHE A 205 18.17 -20.44 5.18
N GLU A 206 17.70 -19.30 5.67
CA GLU A 206 17.27 -18.14 4.89
C GLU A 206 18.36 -17.58 3.96
N ASP A 207 19.63 -17.75 4.30
CA ASP A 207 20.77 -17.35 3.47
C ASP A 207 21.08 -18.34 2.33
N GLU A 208 20.58 -19.56 2.40
CA GLU A 208 20.77 -20.65 1.44
C GLU A 208 19.53 -20.90 0.57
N GLN A 209 18.43 -20.18 0.78
CA GLN A 209 17.18 -20.39 0.05
C GLN A 209 17.20 -19.84 -1.38
N TYR A 210 16.67 -20.64 -2.30
CA TYR A 210 16.45 -20.30 -3.70
C TYR A 210 15.06 -20.75 -4.16
N TYR A 211 14.54 -20.11 -5.19
CA TYR A 211 13.30 -20.50 -5.88
C TYR A 211 13.47 -20.39 -7.40
N GLU A 212 12.55 -20.94 -8.17
CA GLU A 212 12.53 -20.82 -9.63
C GLU A 212 11.36 -19.96 -10.11
N ALA A 213 11.64 -18.99 -10.97
CA ALA A 213 10.64 -18.19 -11.65
C ALA A 213 11.08 -17.97 -13.11
N ASN A 214 10.16 -18.10 -14.06
CA ASN A 214 10.44 -17.89 -15.48
C ASN A 214 11.68 -18.66 -16.01
N GLY A 215 11.94 -19.87 -15.49
CA GLY A 215 13.08 -20.69 -15.89
C GLY A 215 14.46 -20.20 -15.41
N LYS A 216 14.50 -19.21 -14.51
CA LYS A 216 15.71 -18.76 -13.81
C LYS A 216 15.60 -19.11 -12.32
N LYS A 217 16.71 -19.55 -11.75
CA LYS A 217 16.87 -19.75 -10.30
C LYS A 217 17.24 -18.42 -9.65
N TYR A 218 16.47 -18.01 -8.65
CA TYR A 218 16.64 -16.78 -7.89
C TYR A 218 16.99 -17.10 -6.45
N ARG A 219 17.85 -16.29 -5.84
CA ARG A 219 18.10 -16.33 -4.39
C ARG A 219 17.03 -15.50 -3.69
N VAL A 220 16.56 -15.95 -2.54
CA VAL A 220 15.66 -15.12 -1.71
C VAL A 220 16.41 -13.88 -1.21
N THR A 221 15.70 -12.77 -1.02
CA THR A 221 16.33 -11.49 -0.64
C THR A 221 16.17 -11.18 0.84
N GLN A 222 15.29 -11.89 1.56
CA GLN A 222 14.87 -11.63 2.95
C GLN A 222 14.15 -10.29 3.14
N ALA A 223 13.73 -9.65 2.03
CA ALA A 223 12.95 -8.43 2.09
C ALA A 223 11.58 -8.68 2.70
N TYR A 224 11.00 -7.65 3.28
CA TYR A 224 9.70 -7.77 3.92
C TYR A 224 8.89 -6.48 3.77
N ALA A 225 7.57 -6.62 3.82
CA ALA A 225 6.64 -5.51 3.80
C ALA A 225 5.48 -5.81 4.75
N LYS A 226 5.40 -5.01 5.82
CA LYS A 226 4.25 -4.92 6.71
C LYS A 226 3.46 -3.68 6.34
N VAL A 227 2.22 -3.91 5.95
CA VAL A 227 1.35 -2.88 5.39
C VAL A 227 -0.01 -2.94 6.06
N GLY A 228 -0.67 -1.80 6.15
CA GLY A 228 -2.03 -1.71 6.65
C GLY A 228 -2.95 -1.13 5.58
N ILE A 229 -4.18 -1.60 5.51
CA ILE A 229 -5.22 -1.10 4.61
C ILE A 229 -6.45 -0.75 5.45
N ASN A 230 -6.96 0.45 5.26
CA ASN A 230 -8.28 0.85 5.73
C ASN A 230 -9.10 1.23 4.49
N ALA A 231 -9.86 0.27 3.98
CA ALA A 231 -10.68 0.46 2.79
C ALA A 231 -11.88 1.41 3.04
N ASN A 232 -12.37 1.47 4.28
CA ASN A 232 -13.51 2.31 4.63
C ASN A 232 -13.19 3.80 4.48
N ASP A 233 -11.98 4.20 4.91
CA ASP A 233 -11.51 5.58 4.88
C ASP A 233 -10.53 5.85 3.72
N GLY A 234 -10.25 4.84 2.89
CA GLY A 234 -9.37 4.95 1.71
C GLY A 234 -7.90 5.18 2.04
N LEU A 235 -7.39 4.55 3.11
CA LEU A 235 -6.02 4.73 3.59
C LEU A 235 -5.16 3.48 3.40
N MET A 236 -3.90 3.71 3.06
CA MET A 236 -2.86 2.69 2.94
C MET A 236 -1.65 3.11 3.79
N TYR A 237 -1.13 2.17 4.57
CA TYR A 237 -0.04 2.39 5.51
C TYR A 237 1.13 1.48 5.16
N PHE A 238 2.33 2.06 5.16
CA PHE A 238 3.57 1.28 5.19
C PHE A 238 4.15 1.37 6.60
N ILE A 239 4.08 0.26 7.33
CA ILE A 239 4.40 0.23 8.76
C ILE A 239 5.88 -0.12 8.97
N HIS A 240 6.32 -1.18 8.31
CA HIS A 240 7.69 -1.66 8.42
C HIS A 240 8.06 -2.38 7.12
N ARG A 241 9.06 -1.88 6.39
CA ARG A 241 9.44 -2.47 5.10
C ARG A 241 10.92 -2.33 4.83
N GLU A 242 11.47 -3.33 4.15
CA GLU A 242 12.79 -3.27 3.54
C GLU A 242 12.67 -3.75 2.08
N SER A 243 13.25 -3.02 1.13
CA SER A 243 13.13 -3.37 -0.27
C SER A 243 13.99 -4.59 -0.63
N PRO A 244 13.61 -5.38 -1.66
CA PRO A 244 14.42 -6.48 -2.18
C PRO A 244 15.86 -6.08 -2.49
N GLU A 245 16.10 -4.91 -3.08
CA GLU A 245 17.43 -4.38 -3.37
C GLU A 245 18.27 -4.23 -2.10
N LYS A 246 17.73 -3.54 -1.08
CA LYS A 246 18.45 -3.20 0.14
C LYS A 246 18.70 -4.43 1.00
N SER A 247 17.67 -5.27 1.16
CA SER A 247 17.79 -6.50 1.93
C SER A 247 18.79 -7.46 1.29
N ALA A 248 18.70 -7.67 -0.03
CA ALA A 248 19.67 -8.47 -0.76
C ALA A 248 21.10 -7.94 -0.63
N GLU A 249 21.31 -6.62 -0.70
CA GLU A 249 22.64 -6.04 -0.50
C GLU A 249 23.23 -6.40 0.87
N THR A 250 22.42 -6.28 1.92
CA THR A 250 22.79 -6.61 3.30
C THR A 250 23.08 -8.09 3.48
N TYR A 251 22.24 -8.98 2.97
CA TYR A 251 22.33 -10.43 3.22
C TYR A 251 23.25 -11.15 2.24
N TRP A 252 23.31 -10.71 0.98
CA TRP A 252 24.18 -11.30 -0.03
C TRP A 252 25.59 -10.71 -0.03
N LYS A 253 25.85 -9.69 0.80
CA LYS A 253 27.16 -9.04 0.98
C LYS A 253 27.73 -8.42 -0.30
N HIS A 254 26.85 -8.02 -1.22
CA HIS A 254 27.19 -7.29 -2.44
C HIS A 254 25.94 -6.62 -3.00
N LYS A 255 26.13 -5.54 -3.77
CA LYS A 255 25.02 -4.87 -4.45
C LYS A 255 24.44 -5.76 -5.57
N PRO A 256 23.14 -6.10 -5.52
CA PRO A 256 22.52 -6.97 -6.53
C PRO A 256 22.32 -6.23 -7.86
N ASN A 257 22.39 -6.96 -8.96
CA ASN A 257 21.93 -6.48 -10.27
C ASN A 257 20.40 -6.59 -10.38
N ALA A 258 19.81 -5.75 -11.23
CA ALA A 258 18.34 -5.68 -11.38
C ALA A 258 17.71 -7.00 -11.86
N ASP A 259 18.46 -7.84 -12.57
CA ASP A 259 18.01 -9.14 -13.08
C ASP A 259 18.15 -10.27 -12.04
N GLU A 260 18.90 -10.06 -10.96
CA GLU A 260 19.04 -10.99 -9.83
C GLU A 260 17.90 -10.88 -8.84
N LEU A 261 17.15 -9.78 -8.89
CA LEU A 261 16.02 -9.49 -8.00
C LEU A 261 14.70 -10.03 -8.57
N PRO A 262 13.70 -10.31 -7.69
CA PRO A 262 12.34 -10.63 -8.14
C PRO A 262 11.80 -9.51 -9.05
N SER A 263 10.96 -9.85 -10.02
CA SER A 263 10.29 -8.80 -10.82
C SER A 263 9.15 -8.14 -10.03
N LEU A 264 8.47 -8.89 -9.17
CA LEU A 264 7.55 -8.32 -8.18
C LEU A 264 8.39 -7.85 -7.00
N ARG A 265 8.74 -6.55 -6.96
CA ARG A 265 9.62 -6.00 -5.92
C ARG A 265 9.26 -4.61 -5.44
N SER A 266 8.34 -3.92 -6.14
CA SER A 266 7.87 -2.63 -5.66
C SER A 266 6.97 -2.83 -4.45
N SER A 267 7.25 -2.09 -3.38
CA SER A 267 6.37 -2.05 -2.21
C SER A 267 4.95 -1.57 -2.54
N SER A 268 4.78 -0.71 -3.56
CA SER A 268 3.46 -0.28 -4.03
C SER A 268 2.63 -1.44 -4.60
N ASP A 269 3.28 -2.37 -5.31
CA ASP A 269 2.59 -3.52 -5.90
C ASP A 269 2.11 -4.46 -4.80
N ILE A 270 2.96 -4.71 -3.79
CA ILE A 270 2.60 -5.52 -2.62
C ILE A 270 1.39 -4.91 -1.88
N VAL A 271 1.39 -3.58 -1.68
CA VAL A 271 0.24 -2.88 -1.07
C VAL A 271 -1.01 -2.96 -1.94
N TRP A 272 -0.86 -2.75 -3.25
CA TRP A 272 -1.98 -2.84 -4.19
C TRP A 272 -2.65 -4.22 -4.17
N GLY A 273 -1.84 -5.29 -4.20
CA GLY A 273 -2.36 -6.65 -4.06
C GLY A 273 -3.08 -6.88 -2.72
N SER A 274 -2.61 -6.26 -1.64
CA SER A 274 -3.22 -6.37 -0.31
C SER A 274 -4.59 -5.68 -0.21
N GLU A 275 -4.82 -4.60 -0.98
CA GLU A 275 -6.12 -3.91 -1.02
C GLU A 275 -7.24 -4.86 -1.46
N TYR A 276 -6.99 -5.70 -2.47
CA TYR A 276 -7.97 -6.70 -2.92
C TYR A 276 -8.36 -7.69 -1.82
N HIS A 277 -7.48 -7.92 -0.84
CA HIS A 277 -7.77 -8.81 0.28
C HIS A 277 -8.57 -8.09 1.37
N GLY A 278 -8.35 -6.79 1.57
CA GLY A 278 -9.09 -5.97 2.52
C GLY A 278 -10.49 -5.53 2.03
N ALA A 279 -10.65 -5.32 0.72
CA ALA A 279 -11.92 -4.92 0.11
C ALA A 279 -12.91 -6.09 -0.04
N VAL A 280 -12.39 -7.30 -0.24
CA VAL A 280 -13.19 -8.52 -0.30
C VAL A 280 -13.19 -9.12 1.11
N GLY A 281 -14.01 -8.55 1.99
CA GLY A 281 -14.19 -9.10 3.33
C GLY A 281 -14.38 -10.61 3.27
N ASN A 282 -13.51 -11.35 3.95
CA ASN A 282 -13.61 -12.81 4.10
C ASN A 282 -14.97 -13.24 4.65
#